data_AF-A0A183DQP5-F1
#
_entry.id   AF-A0A183DQP5-F1
#
_cell.length_a   1.000
_cell.length_b   1.000
_cell.length_c   1.000
_cell.angle_alpha   90.00
_cell.angle_beta   90.00
_cell.angle_gamma   90.00
#
_symmetry.space_group_name_H-M   'P 1'
#
loop_
_entity.id
_entity.type
_entity.pdbx_description
1 polymer ?
#
loop_
_entity_poly.entity_id
_entity_poly.type
_entity_poly.pdbx_seq_one_letter_code
_entity_poly.pdbx_strand_id
1 'polypeptide(L)'
;MHSAIEVQVTGRESVDGWSKYRLAVLAIYKRDAGVHVHRGEQSLWVSGKRTACKCPKIRVGKRYFILGRNDTNDISRPGIVLRTRTVVLEWNADDLEKIMRFSKKERKGQCPARRRF
;
A
#
# COMPACT_ATOMS: atom_id res chain seq x y z
N MET A 1 -6.49 -11.13 1.75
CA MET A 1 -6.22 -10.31 2.95
C MET A 1 -5.44 -9.07 2.53
N HIS A 2 -4.49 -8.50 3.30
CA HIS A 2 -3.75 -7.28 2.91
C HIS A 2 -2.24 -7.57 2.79
N SER A 3 -1.58 -6.95 1.81
CA SER A 3 -0.13 -6.91 1.66
C SER A 3 0.45 -5.70 2.40
N ALA A 4 1.66 -5.85 2.96
CA ALA A 4 2.39 -4.77 3.62
C ALA A 4 3.75 -4.57 2.94
N ILE A 5 3.99 -3.38 2.40
CA ILE A 5 5.17 -3.06 1.57
C ILE A 5 5.78 -1.71 1.91
N GLU A 6 7.10 -1.61 1.74
CA GLU A 6 7.82 -0.35 1.59
C GLU A 6 7.96 -0.04 0.11
N VAL A 7 7.62 1.18 -0.29
CA VAL A 7 7.71 1.64 -1.67
C VAL A 7 8.35 3.02 -1.75
N GLN A 8 8.98 3.32 -2.88
CA GLN A 8 9.28 4.68 -3.30
C GLN A 8 8.33 5.10 -4.42
N VAL A 9 7.79 6.32 -4.36
CA VAL A 9 6.95 6.85 -5.43
C VAL A 9 7.85 7.43 -6.51
N THR A 10 7.81 6.86 -7.71
CA THR A 10 8.67 7.25 -8.82
C THR A 10 7.99 8.19 -9.82
N GLY A 11 6.65 8.22 -9.83
CA GLY A 11 5.90 9.11 -10.71
C GLY A 11 4.42 9.20 -10.37
N ARG A 12 3.73 10.14 -10.99
CA ARG A 12 2.28 10.34 -10.88
C ARG A 12 1.71 10.74 -12.24
N GLU A 13 0.59 10.14 -12.61
CA GLU A 13 -0.18 10.48 -13.80
C GLU A 13 -1.68 10.54 -13.46
N SER A 14 -2.46 11.29 -14.25
CA SER A 14 -3.92 11.34 -14.15
C SER A 14 -4.51 10.50 -15.28
N VAL A 15 -5.37 9.53 -14.95
CA VAL A 15 -5.99 8.60 -15.91
C VAL A 15 -7.46 8.48 -15.57
N ASP A 16 -8.36 8.90 -16.46
CA ASP A 16 -9.82 8.76 -16.33
C ASP A 16 -10.40 9.24 -14.98
N GLY A 17 -9.91 10.37 -14.48
CA GLY A 17 -10.34 10.93 -13.18
C GLY A 17 -9.72 10.24 -11.95
N TRP A 18 -8.75 9.36 -12.15
CA TRP A 18 -7.91 8.76 -11.11
C TRP A 18 -6.51 9.36 -11.12
N SER A 19 -5.88 9.44 -9.96
CA SER A 19 -4.44 9.62 -9.85
C SER A 19 -3.78 8.24 -9.73
N LYS A 20 -2.93 7.91 -10.69
CA LYS A 20 -2.09 6.71 -10.68
C LYS A 20 -0.67 7.09 -10.26
N TYR A 21 -0.19 6.48 -9.19
CA TYR A 21 1.17 6.64 -8.70
C TYR A 21 1.99 5.43 -9.10
N ARG A 22 3.13 5.64 -9.76
CA ARG A 22 4.12 4.58 -10.01
C ARG A 22 4.96 4.36 -8.75
N LEU A 23 5.10 3.10 -8.36
CA LEU A 23 5.74 2.67 -7.14
C LEU A 23 6.90 1.73 -7.47
N ALA A 24 8.07 1.98 -6.92
CA ALA A 24 9.15 1.01 -6.84
C ALA A 24 9.06 0.27 -5.50
N VAL A 25 8.81 -1.04 -5.53
CA VAL A 25 8.72 -1.86 -4.31
C VAL A 25 10.11 -2.18 -3.78
N LEU A 26 10.44 -1.66 -2.59
CA LEU A 26 11.74 -1.83 -1.94
C LEU A 26 11.76 -3.06 -1.03
N ALA A 27 10.74 -3.19 -0.19
CA ALA A 27 10.61 -4.29 0.76
C ALA A 27 9.16 -4.81 0.85
N ILE A 28 9.03 -6.10 1.14
CA ILE A 28 7.74 -6.76 1.35
C ILE A 28 7.77 -7.40 2.74
N TYR A 29 6.94 -6.89 3.65
CA TYR A 29 6.86 -7.36 5.04
C TYR A 29 5.77 -8.41 5.26
N LYS A 30 4.75 -8.39 4.41
CA LYS A 30 3.67 -9.39 4.37
C LYS A 30 3.17 -9.55 2.94
N ARG A 31 3.14 -10.79 2.47
CA ARG A 31 2.48 -11.18 1.22
C ARG A 31 1.11 -11.72 1.53
N ASP A 32 0.11 -11.28 0.78
CA ASP A 32 -1.19 -11.93 0.75
C ASP A 32 -1.20 -13.02 -0.32
N ALA A 33 -1.75 -14.19 0.00
CA ALA A 33 -1.73 -15.36 -0.89
C ALA A 33 -2.52 -15.15 -2.21
N GLY A 34 -3.44 -14.19 -2.26
CA GLY A 34 -4.23 -13.87 -3.46
C GLY A 34 -3.75 -12.64 -4.24
N VAL A 35 -2.59 -12.07 -3.90
CA VAL A 35 -2.14 -10.78 -4.43
C VAL A 35 -0.74 -10.86 -5.02
N HIS A 36 -0.61 -10.51 -6.31
CA HIS A 36 0.65 -10.41 -7.04
C HIS A 36 1.39 -9.10 -6.73
N VAL A 37 1.77 -8.87 -5.47
CA VAL A 37 2.74 -7.81 -5.15
C VAL A 37 4.14 -8.40 -5.24
N HIS A 38 4.87 -8.01 -6.28
CA HIS A 38 6.25 -8.42 -6.53
C HIS A 38 7.21 -7.24 -6.36
N ARG A 39 8.51 -7.54 -6.24
CA ARG A 39 9.56 -6.52 -6.35
C ARG A 39 9.57 -5.97 -7.78
N GLY A 40 9.82 -4.67 -7.93
CA GLY A 40 9.75 -3.96 -9.21
C GLY A 40 8.66 -2.90 -9.24
N GLU A 41 8.25 -2.49 -10.45
CA GLU A 41 7.24 -1.45 -10.63
C GLU A 41 5.85 -1.98 -10.26
N GLN A 42 5.11 -1.18 -9.49
CA GLN A 42 3.71 -1.37 -9.13
C GLN A 42 2.96 -0.04 -9.28
N SER A 43 1.64 -0.09 -9.22
CA SER A 43 0.80 1.11 -9.24
C SER A 43 -0.07 1.23 -7.99
N LEU A 44 -0.25 2.47 -7.51
CA LEU A 44 -1.28 2.83 -6.55
C LEU A 44 -2.29 3.77 -7.20
N TRP A 45 -3.56 3.37 -7.17
CA TRP A 45 -4.68 4.11 -7.75
C TRP A 45 -5.47 4.84 -6.69
N VAL A 46 -5.67 6.14 -6.88
CA VAL A 46 -6.42 7.01 -5.98
C VAL A 46 -7.53 7.69 -6.76
N SER A 47 -8.78 7.55 -6.32
CA SER A 47 -9.91 8.19 -7.02
C SER A 47 -9.87 9.71 -6.86
N GLY A 48 -10.36 10.44 -7.88
CA GLY A 48 -10.48 11.90 -7.82
C GLY A 48 -11.20 12.40 -6.56
N LYS A 49 -12.26 11.69 -6.13
CA LYS A 49 -13.00 11.98 -4.88
C LYS A 49 -12.10 12.00 -3.63
N ARG A 50 -11.12 11.09 -3.53
CA ARG A 50 -10.15 11.03 -2.42
C ARG A 50 -8.99 12.00 -2.59
N THR A 51 -8.71 12.41 -3.82
CA THR A 51 -7.70 13.42 -4.10
C THR A 51 -8.19 14.81 -3.66
N ALA A 52 -9.50 15.08 -3.80
CA ALA A 52 -10.15 16.32 -3.38
C ALA A 52 -10.07 16.57 -1.87
N CYS A 53 -10.08 15.52 -1.03
CA CYS A 53 -9.93 15.68 0.43
C CYS A 53 -8.47 15.82 0.90
N LYS A 54 -7.49 15.90 -0.02
CA LYS A 54 -6.04 15.97 0.25
C LYS A 54 -5.48 14.79 1.07
N CYS A 55 -6.21 13.67 1.14
CA CYS A 55 -5.87 12.51 1.95
C CYS A 55 -5.52 11.29 1.08
N PRO A 56 -4.30 10.71 1.18
CA PRO A 56 -3.05 11.26 1.72
C PRO A 56 -2.27 12.08 0.67
N LYS A 57 -1.44 13.02 1.13
CA LYS A 57 -0.56 13.84 0.27
C LYS A 57 0.67 13.05 -0.14
N ILE A 58 0.50 12.15 -1.12
CA ILE A 58 1.57 11.33 -1.68
C ILE A 58 2.45 12.19 -2.60
N ARG A 59 3.77 12.15 -2.39
CA ARG A 59 4.75 12.93 -3.14
C ARG A 59 5.71 12.02 -3.89
N VAL A 60 6.04 12.40 -5.13
CA VAL A 60 7.10 11.73 -5.92
C VAL A 60 8.45 11.92 -5.23
N GLY A 61 9.30 10.90 -5.31
CA GLY A 61 10.63 10.84 -4.68
C GLY A 61 10.61 10.36 -3.21
N LYS A 62 9.45 10.39 -2.55
CA LYS A 62 9.29 9.98 -1.15
C LYS A 62 9.00 8.49 -1.01
N ARG A 63 9.35 7.95 0.15
CA ARG A 63 9.08 6.56 0.53
C ARG A 63 7.85 6.47 1.41
N TYR A 64 7.12 5.36 1.28
CA TYR A 64 5.89 5.12 2.02
C TYR A 64 5.80 3.66 2.44
N PHE A 65 5.24 3.44 3.63
CA PHE A 65 4.70 2.15 4.03
C PHE A 65 3.23 2.05 3.60
N ILE A 66 2.89 1.01 2.85
CA ILE A 66 1.53 0.77 2.37
C ILE A 66 1.03 -0.58 2.91
N LEU A 67 -0.10 -0.53 3.60
CA LEU A 67 -0.93 -1.70 3.90
C LEU A 67 -2.17 -1.64 3.00
N GLY A 68 -2.28 -2.53 2.02
CA GLY A 68 -3.32 -2.45 1.02
C GLY A 68 -3.72 -3.80 0.46
N ARG A 69 -4.79 -3.82 -0.33
CA ARG A 69 -5.15 -4.95 -1.17
C ARG A 69 -4.92 -4.56 -2.63
N ASN A 70 -4.36 -5.48 -3.41
CA ASN A 70 -4.43 -5.36 -4.85
C ASN A 70 -5.89 -5.62 -5.26
N ASP A 71 -6.41 -4.79 -6.15
CA ASP A 71 -7.74 -4.98 -6.71
C ASP A 71 -7.59 -5.65 -8.07
N THR A 72 -7.56 -6.98 -8.06
CA THR A 72 -7.37 -7.78 -9.27
C THR A 72 -8.62 -7.84 -10.15
N ASN A 73 -9.75 -7.30 -9.67
CA ASN A 73 -11.02 -7.39 -10.38
C ASN A 73 -11.17 -6.36 -11.50
N ASP A 74 -10.22 -5.43 -11.61
CA ASP A 74 -10.25 -4.37 -12.59
C ASP A 74 -8.99 -4.39 -13.45
N ILE A 75 -9.10 -5.05 -14.61
CA ILE A 75 -7.99 -5.22 -15.56
C ILE A 75 -7.47 -3.87 -16.07
N SER A 76 -8.33 -2.84 -16.11
CA SER A 76 -7.93 -1.49 -16.54
C SER A 76 -7.03 -0.77 -15.52
N ARG A 77 -7.00 -1.26 -14.26
CA ARG A 77 -6.30 -0.62 -13.14
C ARG A 77 -5.49 -1.63 -12.32
N PRO A 78 -4.45 -2.24 -12.90
CA PRO A 78 -3.62 -3.20 -12.18
C PRO A 78 -2.92 -2.52 -10.99
N GLY A 79 -2.96 -3.14 -9.81
CA GLY A 79 -2.23 -2.70 -8.62
C GLY A 79 -3.11 -2.37 -7.42
N ILE A 80 -2.52 -1.65 -6.46
CA ILE A 80 -3.19 -1.34 -5.19
C ILE A 80 -4.18 -0.19 -5.42
N VAL A 81 -5.40 -0.34 -4.93
CA VAL A 81 -6.39 0.76 -4.94
C VAL A 81 -6.52 1.35 -3.54
N LEU A 82 -6.44 2.67 -3.44
CA LEU A 82 -6.66 3.39 -2.19
C LEU A 82 -8.14 3.33 -1.80
N ARG A 83 -8.46 2.47 -0.84
CA ARG A 83 -9.79 2.29 -0.25
C ARG A 83 -9.78 2.75 1.21
N THR A 84 -10.93 2.68 1.88
CA THR A 84 -11.08 3.08 3.30
C THR A 84 -10.18 2.27 4.24
N ARG A 85 -9.83 1.02 3.86
CA ARG A 85 -8.97 0.13 4.65
C ARG A 85 -7.50 0.12 4.20
N THR A 86 -7.15 0.93 3.20
CA THR A 86 -5.76 1.07 2.75
C THR A 86 -5.08 2.10 3.65
N VAL A 87 -3.96 1.72 4.25
CA VAL A 87 -3.13 2.61 5.08
C VAL A 87 -1.91 3.01 4.26
N VAL A 88 -1.61 4.31 4.23
CA VAL A 88 -0.42 4.87 3.58
C VAL A 88 0.23 5.82 4.56
N LEU A 89 1.45 5.51 4.98
CA LEU A 89 2.24 6.30 5.92
C LEU A 89 3.55 6.70 5.24
N GLU A 90 4.00 7.94 5.38
CA GLU A 90 5.35 8.33 4.95
C GLU A 90 6.36 7.49 5.73
N TRP A 91 7.36 6.97 5.03
CA TRP A 91 8.34 6.08 5.62
C TRP A 91 9.21 6.82 6.64
N ASN A 92 9.33 6.24 7.83
CA ASN A 92 10.27 6.67 8.86
C ASN A 92 11.08 5.47 9.37
N ALA A 93 12.36 5.68 9.68
CA ALA A 93 13.23 4.63 10.20
C ALA A 93 12.71 4.06 11.53
N ASP A 94 12.11 4.89 12.39
CA ASP A 94 11.56 4.46 13.69
C ASP A 94 10.39 3.47 13.56
N ASP A 95 9.73 3.44 12.40
CA ASP A 95 8.61 2.52 12.17
C ASP A 95 9.08 1.13 11.74
N LEU A 96 10.32 0.98 11.27
CA LEU A 96 10.87 -0.30 10.82
C LEU A 96 10.86 -1.34 11.94
N GLU A 97 11.27 -0.97 13.16
CA GLU A 97 11.27 -1.89 14.30
C GLU A 97 9.85 -2.37 14.62
N LYS A 98 8.88 -1.46 14.61
CA LYS A 98 7.46 -1.79 14.84
C LYS A 98 6.92 -2.72 13.75
N ILE A 99 7.20 -2.42 12.48
CA ILE A 99 6.79 -3.22 11.33
C ILE A 99 7.37 -4.63 11.42
N MET A 100 8.67 -4.75 11.73
CA MET A 100 9.34 -6.05 11.89
C MET A 100 8.76 -6.85 13.05
N ARG A 101 8.48 -6.19 14.19
CA ARG A 101 7.81 -6.82 15.33
C ARG A 101 6.43 -7.35 14.96
N PHE A 102 5.63 -6.57 14.21
CA PHE A 102 4.30 -7.01 13.75
C PHE A 102 4.37 -8.15 12.73
N SER A 103 5.28 -8.07 11.76
CA SER A 103 5.51 -9.15 10.78
C SER A 103 5.93 -10.46 11.47
N LYS A 104 6.79 -10.39 12.49
CA LYS A 104 7.19 -11.57 13.28
C LYS A 104 6.01 -12.18 14.05
N LYS A 105 5.16 -11.36 14.69
CA LYS A 105 3.94 -11.83 15.37
C LYS A 105 2.97 -12.48 14.41
N GLU A 106 2.79 -11.88 13.23
CA GLU A 106 1.89 -12.39 12.19
C GLU A 106 2.36 -13.75 11.66
N ARG A 107 3.65 -13.91 11.34
CA ARG A 107 4.22 -15.20 10.92
C ARG A 107 4.10 -16.29 11.98
N LYS A 108 4.04 -15.92 13.27
CA LYS A 108 3.83 -16.86 14.39
C LYS A 108 2.34 -17.11 14.70
N GLY A 109 1.41 -16.53 13.93
CA GLY A 109 -0.03 -16.64 14.22
C GLY A 109 -0.48 -15.88 15.47
N GLN A 110 0.34 -14.97 16.01
CA GLN A 110 0.08 -14.22 17.25
C GLN A 110 -0.68 -12.92 17.00
N CYS A 111 -1.43 -12.83 15.89
CA CYS A 111 -2.32 -11.71 15.67
C CYS A 111 -3.52 -11.83 16.62
N PRO A 112 -3.89 -10.77 17.36
CA PRO A 112 -5.09 -10.82 18.19
C PRO A 112 -6.32 -11.07 17.31
N ALA A 113 -7.31 -11.77 17.87
CA ALA A 113 -8.61 -11.92 17.22
C ALA A 113 -9.16 -10.54 16.83
N ARG A 114 -9.84 -10.45 15.69
CA ARG A 114 -10.48 -9.20 15.24
C ARG A 114 -11.36 -8.68 16.37
N ARG A 115 -11.00 -7.53 16.95
CA ARG A 115 -11.89 -6.80 17.86
C ARG A 115 -13.14 -6.44 17.06
N ARG A 116 -14.28 -7.02 17.43
CA ARG A 116 -15.61 -6.56 16.99
C ARG A 116 -15.94 -5.40 17.93
N PHE A 117 -15.90 -4.18 17.41
CA PHE A 117 -16.53 -3.03 18.03
C PHE A 117 -17.94 -2.92 17.46
#